data_AF-L7JD39-F1
#
_entry.id   AF-L7JD39-F1
#
_cell.length_a   1.000
_cell.length_b   1.000
_cell.length_c   1.000
_cell.angle_alpha   90.00
_cell.angle_beta   90.00
_cell.angle_gamma   90.00
#
_symmetry.space_group_name_H-M   'P 1'
#
loop_
_entity.id
_entity.type
_entity.pdbx_description
1 polymer ?
#
loop_
_entity_poly.entity_id
_entity_poly.type
_entity_poly.pdbx_seq_one_letter_code
_entity_poly.pdbx_strand_id
1 'polypeptide(L)'
;MSKVWLNEKPKTVEGHTNTCQLFFEGNPVHENPISCHDNTVDIQTALRKADPRFELRLARKDKTVEGHTRSFNIKCKDEDILKDHSCHDNMITIVNSINALWAVLPPK
;
A
#
# COMPACT_ATOMS: atom_id res chain seq x y z
N MET A 1 13.31 10.73 -8.20
CA MET A 1 12.70 10.95 -6.85
C MET A 1 11.77 9.80 -6.49
N SER A 2 11.88 9.25 -5.28
CA SER A 2 11.01 8.17 -4.80
C SER A 2 9.67 8.70 -4.30
N LYS A 3 8.58 8.04 -4.68
CA LYS A 3 7.21 8.42 -4.28
C LYS A 3 6.24 7.25 -4.40
N VAL A 4 5.18 7.32 -3.63
CA VAL A 4 4.00 6.46 -3.73
C VAL A 4 2.79 7.33 -4.02
N TRP A 5 1.85 6.87 -4.86
CA TRP A 5 0.63 7.62 -5.13
C TRP A 5 -0.54 6.73 -5.55
N LEU A 6 -1.75 7.29 -5.45
CA LEU A 6 -2.97 6.70 -6.02
C LEU A 6 -3.35 7.41 -7.31
N ASN A 7 -3.80 6.68 -8.32
CA ASN A 7 -4.53 7.23 -9.46
C ASN A 7 -6.01 6.83 -9.38
N GLU A 8 -6.86 7.62 -10.03
CA GLU A 8 -8.25 7.22 -10.27
C GLU A 8 -8.32 6.08 -11.29
N LYS A 9 -9.25 5.15 -11.09
CA LYS A 9 -9.56 4.14 -12.11
C LYS A 9 -11.07 3.88 -12.19
N PRO A 10 -11.58 3.29 -13.29
CA PRO A 10 -12.96 2.85 -13.38
C PRO A 10 -13.30 1.90 -12.22
N LYS A 11 -14.48 2.09 -11.62
CA LYS A 11 -14.94 1.30 -10.48
C LYS A 11 -15.05 -0.18 -10.88
N THR A 12 -14.33 -1.04 -10.18
CA THR A 12 -14.50 -2.50 -10.28
C THR A 12 -14.93 -3.05 -8.93
N VAL A 13 -15.71 -4.13 -8.87
CA VAL A 13 -16.19 -4.71 -7.60
C VAL A 13 -15.39 -5.97 -7.29
N GLU A 14 -14.80 -6.04 -6.10
CA GLU A 14 -14.05 -7.20 -5.64
C GLU A 14 -14.31 -7.44 -4.13
N GLY A 15 -14.21 -8.68 -3.67
CA GLY A 15 -14.38 -8.97 -2.24
C GLY A 15 -13.12 -8.60 -1.45
N HIS A 16 -13.25 -7.87 -0.34
CA HIS A 16 -12.19 -7.79 0.67
C HIS A 16 -12.20 -9.03 1.53
N THR A 17 -11.04 -9.63 1.70
CA THR A 17 -10.80 -10.81 2.53
C THR A 17 -9.75 -10.55 3.60
N ASN A 18 -9.07 -9.39 3.56
CA ASN A 18 -7.93 -9.09 4.42
C ASN A 18 -8.00 -7.70 5.06
N THR A 19 -7.15 -7.52 6.07
CA THR A 19 -6.68 -6.24 6.58
C THR A 19 -5.18 -6.16 6.39
N CYS A 20 -4.63 -4.95 6.29
CA CYS A 20 -3.19 -4.72 6.28
C CYS A 20 -2.78 -3.65 7.30
N GLN A 21 -1.57 -3.81 7.84
CA GLN A 21 -0.92 -2.83 8.71
C GLN A 21 0.50 -2.57 8.26
N LEU A 22 0.85 -1.30 8.09
CA LEU A 22 2.17 -0.84 7.69
C LEU A 22 3.08 -0.72 8.91
N PHE A 23 4.28 -1.28 8.80
CA PHE A 23 5.36 -1.17 9.77
C PHE A 23 6.58 -0.54 9.11
N PHE A 24 7.32 0.25 9.89
CA PHE A 24 8.62 0.80 9.53
C PHE A 24 9.63 0.47 10.61
N GLU A 25 10.70 -0.25 10.23
CA GLU A 25 11.71 -0.79 11.16
C GLU A 25 11.07 -1.57 12.33
N GLY A 26 10.02 -2.32 12.03
CA GLY A 26 9.29 -3.15 13.00
C GLY A 26 8.24 -2.41 13.84
N ASN A 27 8.12 -1.08 13.73
CA ASN A 27 7.14 -0.29 14.47
C ASN A 27 5.90 0.01 13.60
N PRO A 28 4.67 -0.12 14.14
CA PRO A 28 3.46 0.20 13.39
C PRO A 28 3.43 1.70 13.05
N VAL A 29 3.19 2.02 11.78
CA VAL A 29 3.12 3.40 11.28
C VAL A 29 1.73 3.99 11.51
N HIS A 30 0.72 3.15 11.71
CA HIS A 30 -0.64 3.53 12.07
C HIS A 30 -1.20 2.60 13.14
N GLU A 31 -2.09 3.14 13.98
CA GLU A 31 -2.63 2.45 15.16
C GLU A 31 -3.50 1.23 14.78
N ASN A 32 -4.33 1.35 13.75
CA ASN A 32 -5.33 0.36 13.40
C ASN A 32 -5.14 -0.23 11.99
N PRO A 33 -5.24 -1.55 11.79
CA PRO A 33 -5.24 -2.16 10.47
C PRO A 33 -6.32 -1.59 9.55
N ILE A 34 -6.05 -1.53 8.24
CA ILE A 34 -7.01 -1.06 7.24
C ILE A 34 -7.49 -2.23 6.37
N SER A 35 -8.74 -2.21 5.92
CA SER A 35 -9.29 -3.21 4.99
C SER A 35 -8.54 -3.24 3.67
N CYS A 36 -8.20 -4.42 3.16
CA CYS A 36 -7.51 -4.61 1.90
C CYS A 36 -7.89 -5.93 1.19
N HIS A 37 -7.35 -6.14 -0.02
CA HIS A 37 -7.60 -7.35 -0.82
C HIS A 37 -6.44 -8.34 -0.75
N ASP A 38 -6.63 -9.54 -1.29
CA ASP A 38 -5.57 -10.54 -1.47
C ASP A 38 -4.42 -9.99 -2.33
N ASN A 39 -4.73 -9.19 -3.35
CA ASN A 39 -3.72 -8.56 -4.22
C ASN A 39 -2.78 -7.59 -3.47
N THR A 40 -3.07 -7.24 -2.21
CA THR A 40 -2.22 -6.34 -1.42
C THR A 40 -0.85 -6.97 -1.08
N VAL A 41 -0.69 -8.28 -1.27
CA VAL A 41 0.61 -8.97 -1.24
C VAL A 41 1.59 -8.42 -2.28
N ASP A 42 1.10 -7.94 -3.42
CA ASP A 42 1.94 -7.35 -4.46
C ASP A 42 2.46 -5.97 -4.01
N ILE A 43 1.62 -5.19 -3.32
CA ILE A 43 2.04 -3.93 -2.68
C ILE A 43 3.09 -4.21 -1.61
N GLN A 44 2.89 -5.23 -0.76
CA GLN A 44 3.86 -5.64 0.25
C GLN A 44 5.22 -5.96 -0.39
N THR A 45 5.22 -6.80 -1.43
CA THR A 45 6.43 -7.25 -2.12
C THR A 45 7.15 -6.08 -2.79
N ALA A 46 6.40 -5.25 -3.51
CA ALA A 46 6.92 -4.07 -4.19
C ALA A 46 7.50 -3.04 -3.20
N LEU A 47 6.82 -2.81 -2.07
CA LEU A 47 7.29 -1.88 -1.04
C LEU A 47 8.58 -2.38 -0.38
N ARG A 48 8.67 -3.67 -0.06
CA ARG A 48 9.90 -4.28 0.48
C ARG A 48 11.06 -4.21 -0.51
N LYS A 49 10.80 -4.38 -1.81
CA LYS A 49 11.80 -4.16 -2.88
C LYS A 49 12.26 -2.70 -2.92
N ALA A 50 11.32 -1.76 -2.79
CA ALA A 50 11.60 -0.33 -2.84
C ALA A 50 12.37 0.16 -1.60
N ASP A 51 12.06 -0.37 -0.41
CA ASP A 51 12.72 -0.04 0.84
C ASP A 51 12.52 -1.18 1.87
N PRO A 52 13.60 -1.92 2.23
CA PRO A 52 13.50 -3.11 3.08
C PRO A 52 13.15 -2.82 4.54
N ARG A 53 13.13 -1.55 4.95
CA ARG A 53 12.66 -1.15 6.30
C ARG A 53 11.15 -1.25 6.44
N PHE A 54 10.42 -1.21 5.33
CA PHE A 54 8.97 -1.32 5.35
C PHE A 54 8.53 -2.78 5.35
N GLU A 55 7.48 -3.03 6.12
CA GLU A 55 6.77 -4.29 6.12
C GLU A 55 5.27 -4.02 6.15
N LEU A 56 4.55 -4.51 5.16
CA LEU A 56 3.08 -4.49 5.16
C LEU A 56 2.59 -5.86 5.63
N ARG A 57 2.03 -5.97 6.82
CA ARG A 57 1.54 -7.25 7.36
C ARG A 57 0.06 -7.42 7.02
N LEU A 58 -0.31 -8.58 6.48
CA LEU A 58 -1.69 -8.90 6.12
C LEU A 58 -2.28 -9.89 7.12
N ALA A 59 -3.56 -9.70 7.46
CA ALA A 59 -4.34 -10.62 8.28
C ALA A 59 -5.72 -10.83 7.66
N ARG A 60 -6.23 -12.07 7.68
CA ARG A 60 -7.57 -12.38 7.17
C ARG A 60 -8.65 -11.72 8.02
N LYS A 61 -9.75 -11.32 7.37
CA LYS A 61 -10.98 -10.84 8.00
C LYS A 61 -12.20 -11.49 7.35
N ASP A 62 -13.37 -11.29 7.96
CA ASP A 62 -14.64 -11.65 7.33
C ASP A 62 -14.82 -10.93 6.00
N LYS A 63 -15.37 -11.64 5.02
CA LYS A 63 -15.50 -11.15 3.65
C LYS A 63 -16.46 -9.95 3.59
N THR A 64 -15.99 -8.81 3.12
CA THR A 64 -16.84 -7.68 2.71
C THR A 64 -16.78 -7.51 1.20
N VAL A 65 -17.82 -6.93 0.57
CA VAL A 65 -17.82 -6.63 -0.87
C VAL A 65 -17.69 -5.13 -1.04
N GLU A 66 -16.56 -4.68 -1.59
CA GLU A 66 -16.26 -3.24 -1.71
C GLU A 66 -15.67 -2.96 -3.10
N GLY A 67 -16.02 -1.81 -3.68
CA GLY A 67 -15.60 -1.47 -5.03
C GLY A 67 -14.22 -0.82 -5.08
N HIS A 68 -13.27 -1.41 -5.80
CA HIS A 68 -12.01 -0.77 -6.15
C HIS A 68 -12.24 0.53 -6.93
N THR A 69 -11.71 1.65 -6.45
CA THR A 69 -11.82 2.98 -7.08
C THR A 69 -10.48 3.57 -7.50
N ARG A 70 -9.36 2.97 -7.07
CA ARG A 70 -8.02 3.53 -7.26
C ARG A 70 -6.99 2.52 -7.76
N SER A 71 -5.87 3.02 -8.26
CA SER A 71 -4.68 2.25 -8.56
C SER A 71 -3.48 2.75 -7.73
N PHE A 72 -2.73 1.83 -7.11
CA PHE A 72 -1.57 2.09 -6.26
C PHE A 72 -0.30 1.98 -7.09
N ASN A 73 0.59 2.95 -6.92
CA ASN A 73 1.82 3.06 -7.69
C ASN A 73 3.01 3.33 -6.77
N ILE A 74 4.16 2.71 -7.06
CA ILE A 74 5.40 2.89 -6.32
C ILE A 74 6.51 3.19 -7.32
N LYS A 75 7.18 4.32 -7.14
CA LYS A 75 8.42 4.69 -7.83
C LYS A 75 9.53 4.86 -6.82
N CYS A 76 10.65 4.18 -7.00
CA CYS A 76 11.83 4.30 -6.12
C CYS A 76 13.07 4.56 -6.97
N LYS A 77 13.87 5.58 -6.63
CA LYS A 77 15.12 5.92 -7.32
C LYS A 77 14.97 5.98 -8.86
N ASP A 78 13.84 6.54 -9.29
CA ASP A 78 13.42 6.69 -10.69
C ASP A 78 13.03 5.42 -11.46
N GLU A 79 13.04 4.26 -10.81
CA GLU A 79 12.45 3.01 -11.29
C GLU A 79 10.99 2.89 -10.85
N ASP A 80 10.10 2.51 -11.77
CA ASP A 80 8.72 2.17 -11.43
C ASP A 80 8.66 0.73 -10.92
N ILE A 81 8.47 0.59 -9.60
CA ILE A 81 8.47 -0.69 -8.89
C ILE A 81 7.10 -1.36 -8.95
N LEU A 82 6.03 -0.58 -8.89
CA LEU A 82 4.65 -1.05 -9.01
C LEU A 82 3.84 -0.02 -9.79
N LYS A 83 3.02 -0.49 -10.73
CA LYS A 83 2.19 0.35 -11.60
C LYS A 83 0.76 -0.15 -11.65
N ASP A 84 -0.16 0.80 -11.55
CA ASP A 84 -1.60 0.64 -11.72
C ASP A 84 -2.22 -0.53 -10.95
N HIS A 85 -1.72 -0.77 -9.73
CA HIS A 85 -2.17 -1.90 -8.94
C HIS A 85 -3.52 -1.63 -8.26
N SER A 86 -4.51 -2.47 -8.51
CA SER A 86 -5.89 -2.20 -8.07
C SER A 86 -6.02 -2.09 -6.55
N CYS A 87 -6.62 -1.00 -6.07
CA CYS A 87 -6.82 -0.75 -4.65
C CYS A 87 -8.02 0.19 -4.38
N HIS A 88 -8.11 0.67 -3.14
CA HIS A 88 -9.17 1.54 -2.61
C HIS A 88 -8.65 2.90 -2.18
N ASP A 89 -9.58 3.85 -2.04
CA ASP A 89 -9.31 5.17 -1.49
C ASP A 89 -8.68 5.11 -0.09
N ASN A 90 -9.04 4.13 0.74
CA ASN A 90 -8.50 3.98 2.10
C ASN A 90 -6.98 3.73 2.13
N MET A 91 -6.37 3.30 1.03
CA MET A 91 -4.92 3.13 0.89
C MET A 91 -4.19 4.47 0.89
N ILE A 92 -4.89 5.60 0.77
CA ILE A 92 -4.29 6.94 0.84
C ILE A 92 -3.55 7.16 2.16
N THR A 93 -4.02 6.54 3.25
CA THR A 93 -3.35 6.61 4.55
C THR A 93 -1.96 5.98 4.47
N ILE A 94 -1.83 4.81 3.84
CA ILE A 94 -0.54 4.14 3.60
C ILE A 94 0.35 4.99 2.69
N VAL A 95 -0.20 5.55 1.61
CA VAL A 95 0.54 6.43 0.69
C VAL A 95 1.14 7.62 1.43
N ASN A 96 0.33 8.30 2.24
CA ASN A 96 0.76 9.47 3.00
C ASN A 96 1.86 9.11 4.00
N SER A 97 1.71 8.00 4.73
CA SER A 97 2.70 7.50 5.68
C SER A 97 4.05 7.20 5.01
N ILE A 98 4.06 6.51 3.87
CA ILE A 98 5.30 6.17 3.15
C ILE A 98 5.99 7.43 2.65
N ASN A 99 5.24 8.34 2.01
CA ASN A 99 5.81 9.58 1.48
C ASN A 99 6.36 10.49 2.59
N ALA A 100 5.67 10.57 3.74
CA ALA A 100 6.15 11.33 4.89
C ALA A 100 7.47 10.77 5.41
N LEU A 101 7.59 9.44 5.53
CA LEU A 101 8.82 8.77 5.93
C LEU A 101 9.94 8.97 4.90
N TRP A 102 9.67 8.81 3.61
CA TRP A 102 10.68 9.00 2.56
C TRP A 102 11.13 10.46 2.39
N ALA A 103 10.32 11.44 2.79
CA ALA A 103 10.71 12.85 2.80
C ALA A 103 11.82 13.13 3.82
N VAL A 104 11.85 12.41 4.94
CA VAL A 104 12.86 12.58 6.01
C VAL A 104 13.94 11.51 5.99
N LEU A 105 13.60 10.31 5.53
CA LEU A 105 14.44 9.12 5.50
C LEU A 105 14.31 8.47 4.11
N PRO A 106 15.06 8.95 3.11
CA PRO A 106 15.01 8.42 1.75
C PRO A 106 15.18 6.89 1.72
N PRO A 107 14.56 6.20 0.75
CA PRO A 107 14.64 4.74 0.66
C PRO A 107 16.08 4.26 0.52
N LYS A 108 16.40 3.17 1.24
CA LYS A 108 17.73 2.57 1.27
C LYS A 108 18.10 1.91 -0.06
#